data_AF-A0A964VKX8-F1
#
_entry.id   AF-A0A964VKX8-F1
#
_cell.length_a   1.000
_cell.length_b   1.000
_cell.length_c   1.000
_cell.angle_alpha   90.00
_cell.angle_beta   90.00
_cell.angle_gamma   90.00
#
_symmetry.space_group_name_H-M   'P 1'
#
loop_
_entity.id
_entity.type
_entity.pdbx_description
1 polymer ?
#
loop_
_entity_poly.entity_id
_entity_poly.type
_entity_poly.pdbx_seq_one_letter_code
_entity_poly.pdbx_strand_id
1 'polypeptide(L)'
;MVDERKFHQLFELLLTDELVSLPQGGRILLQARALLPSASSDLQVQFELSDDGPGLPEAALRSVFDPFFVRNDNPQEFGINLMVCYFLVYHHGGTIKVQNQEGHGAVFTLTFATNPQIRTPNADEKDFLPRMLLNEKLWEKLLAGS
;
A
#
# COMPACT_ATOMS: atom_id res chain seq x y z
N MET A 1 -9.93 2.93 -15.85
CA MET A 1 -10.20 4.20 -15.16
C MET A 1 -10.06 3.97 -13.67
N VAL A 2 -9.59 4.97 -12.91
CA VAL A 2 -9.47 4.88 -11.45
C VAL A 2 -10.88 4.85 -10.84
N ASP A 3 -11.13 3.93 -9.90
CA ASP A 3 -12.38 3.88 -9.14
C ASP A 3 -12.22 4.80 -7.91
N GLU A 4 -12.89 5.95 -7.94
CA GLU A 4 -12.79 7.01 -6.93
C GLU A 4 -13.02 6.50 -5.50
N ARG A 5 -14.02 5.64 -5.29
CA ARG A 5 -14.36 5.12 -3.96
C ARG A 5 -13.26 4.22 -3.43
N LYS A 6 -12.72 3.35 -4.28
CA LYS A 6 -11.60 2.47 -3.94
C LYS A 6 -10.32 3.26 -3.70
N PHE A 7 -10.12 4.36 -4.43
CA PHE A 7 -8.97 5.25 -4.22
C PHE A 7 -9.08 5.99 -2.88
N HIS A 8 -10.27 6.42 -2.48
CA HIS A 8 -10.52 6.98 -1.15
C HIS A 8 -10.23 5.95 -0.05
N GLN A 9 -10.81 4.75 -0.19
CA GLN A 9 -10.62 3.63 0.74
C GLN A 9 -9.14 3.26 0.89
N LEU A 10 -8.36 3.30 -0.19
CA LEU A 10 -6.92 3.05 -0.16
C LEU A 10 -6.19 4.00 0.81
N PHE A 11 -6.45 5.31 0.72
CA PHE A 11 -5.80 6.27 1.61
C PHE A 11 -6.34 6.21 3.03
N GLU A 12 -7.63 5.92 3.22
CA GLU A 12 -8.20 5.71 4.56
C GLU A 12 -7.52 4.54 5.28
N LEU A 13 -7.36 3.41 4.59
CA LEU A 13 -6.71 2.22 5.16
C LEU A 13 -5.23 2.47 5.44
N LEU A 14 -4.52 3.12 4.50
CA LEU A 14 -3.10 3.44 4.66
C LEU A 14 -2.88 4.40 5.83
N LEU A 15 -3.66 5.48 5.92
CA LEU A 15 -3.56 6.45 7.02
C LEU A 15 -3.97 5.83 8.36
N THR A 16 -4.97 4.95 8.37
CA THR A 16 -5.38 4.25 9.59
C THR A 16 -4.25 3.37 10.12
N ASP A 17 -3.58 2.62 9.24
CA ASP A 17 -2.43 1.79 9.62
C ASP A 17 -1.31 2.64 10.24
N GLU A 18 -0.96 3.75 9.60
CA GLU A 18 0.05 4.67 10.11
C GLU A 18 -0.31 5.26 11.47
N LEU A 19 -1.53 5.78 11.62
CA LEU A 19 -1.98 6.41 12.87
C LEU A 19 -1.94 5.46 14.07
N VAL A 20 -2.18 4.17 13.86
CA VAL A 20 -2.11 3.17 14.95
C VAL A 20 -0.66 2.75 15.21
N SER A 21 0.18 2.72 14.18
CA SER A 21 1.59 2.35 14.31
C SER A 21 2.46 3.42 14.99
N LEU A 22 2.05 4.68 14.94
CA LEU A 22 2.85 5.80 15.43
C LEU A 22 2.63 6.10 16.92
N PRO A 23 3.70 6.49 17.65
CA PRO A 23 3.56 7.00 19.00
C PRO A 23 2.80 8.33 19.02
N GLN A 24 2.25 8.67 20.18
CA GLN A 24 1.59 9.97 20.37
C GLN A 24 2.53 11.13 20.01
N GLY A 25 2.04 12.03 19.15
CA GLY A 25 2.82 13.18 18.67
C GLY A 25 3.65 12.91 17.42
N GLY A 26 3.58 11.69 16.87
CA GLY A 26 4.14 11.36 15.56
C GLY A 26 3.51 12.17 14.43
N ARG A 27 4.20 12.21 13.30
CA ARG A 27 3.86 13.00 12.12
C ARG A 27 3.82 12.10 10.90
N ILE A 28 2.81 12.33 10.07
CA ILE A 28 2.66 11.73 8.75
C ILE A 28 2.73 12.85 7.73
N LEU A 29 3.53 12.66 6.67
CA LEU A 29 3.63 13.55 5.53
C LEU A 29 3.17 12.80 4.29
N LEU A 30 2.10 13.27 3.65
CA LEU A 30 1.63 12.77 2.36
C LEU A 30 1.99 13.76 1.25
N GLN A 31 2.70 13.28 0.25
CA GLN A 31 3.12 14.06 -0.92
C GLN A 31 2.68 13.36 -2.20
N ALA A 32 2.40 14.15 -3.23
CA ALA A 32 2.08 13.64 -4.55
C ALA A 32 2.91 14.40 -5.60
N ARG A 33 3.47 13.68 -6.57
CA ARG A 33 4.19 14.27 -7.71
C ARG A 33 3.87 13.54 -9.00
N ALA A 34 3.83 14.30 -10.09
CA ALA A 34 3.82 13.73 -11.43
C ALA A 34 5.25 13.29 -11.80
N LEU A 35 5.40 12.04 -12.24
CA LEU A 35 6.63 11.53 -12.82
C LEU A 35 6.54 11.65 -14.33
N LEU A 36 7.37 12.51 -14.90
CA LEU A 36 7.41 12.72 -16.34
C LEU A 36 7.92 11.46 -17.05
N PRO A 37 7.28 11.07 -18.15
CA PRO A 37 7.68 9.88 -18.88
C PRO A 37 9.08 10.05 -19.48
N SER A 38 9.92 9.04 -19.29
CA SER A 38 11.16 8.88 -20.04
C SER A 38 10.86 7.99 -21.24
N ALA A 39 11.02 8.52 -22.46
CA ALA A 39 10.89 7.83 -23.75
C ALA A 39 9.88 6.64 -23.78
N SER A 40 8.66 6.88 -24.29
CA SER A 40 7.58 5.89 -24.50
C SER A 40 6.88 5.29 -23.26
N SER A 41 7.10 5.85 -22.07
CA SER A 41 6.27 5.57 -20.89
C SER A 41 5.03 6.49 -20.84
N ASP A 42 3.95 6.01 -20.23
CA ASP A 42 2.81 6.85 -19.88
C ASP A 42 3.17 7.78 -18.69
N LEU A 43 2.48 8.92 -18.59
CA LEU A 43 2.56 9.79 -17.41
C LEU A 43 2.18 8.99 -16.16
N GLN A 44 2.96 9.14 -15.09
CA GLN A 44 2.70 8.49 -13.80
C GLN A 44 2.50 9.51 -12.70
N VAL A 45 1.72 9.13 -11.69
CA VAL A 45 1.57 9.86 -10.44
C VAL A 45 2.16 9.01 -9.33
N GLN A 46 3.05 9.60 -8.54
CA GLN A 46 3.63 8.98 -7.38
C GLN A 46 3.13 9.68 -6.12
N PHE A 47 2.63 8.88 -5.19
CA PHE A 47 2.32 9.30 -3.83
C PHE A 47 3.40 8.74 -2.90
N GLU A 48 3.88 9.59 -2.00
CA GLU A 48 4.76 9.18 -0.91
C GLU A 48 4.09 9.55 0.40
N LEU A 49 3.93 8.55 1.25
CA LEU A 49 3.51 8.74 2.62
C LEU A 49 4.69 8.37 3.50
N SER A 50 5.24 9.34 4.23
CA SER A 50 6.34 9.13 5.16
C SER A 50 5.92 9.44 6.59
N ASP A 51 6.41 8.65 7.53
CA ASP A 51 6.20 8.86 8.96
C ASP A 51 7.51 9.13 9.70
N ASP A 52 7.42 9.61 10.94
CA ASP A 52 8.56 9.80 11.84
C ASP A 52 8.67 8.74 12.95
N GLY A 53 8.06 7.58 12.74
CA GLY A 53 8.01 6.47 13.68
C GLY A 53 9.33 5.69 13.81
N PRO A 54 9.28 4.50 14.46
CA PRO A 54 10.46 3.66 14.65
C PRO A 54 10.96 2.98 13.37
N GLY A 55 10.21 3.08 12.26
CA GLY A 55 10.43 2.29 11.07
C GLY A 55 10.01 0.82 11.23
N LEU A 56 10.40 -0.01 10.27
CA LEU A 56 10.08 -1.43 10.19
C LEU A 56 11.35 -2.27 10.29
N PRO A 57 11.36 -3.40 11.03
CA PRO A 57 12.45 -4.37 10.93
C PRO A 57 12.66 -4.84 9.49
N GLU A 58 13.91 -5.18 9.10
CA GLU A 58 14.24 -5.61 7.73
C GLU A 58 13.39 -6.81 7.26
N ALA A 59 13.09 -7.75 8.17
CA ALA A 59 12.22 -8.87 7.87
C ALA A 59 10.75 -8.44 7.65
N ALA A 60 10.29 -7.41 8.36
CA ALA A 60 8.95 -6.86 8.24
C ALA A 60 8.74 -6.15 6.89
N LEU A 61 9.76 -5.47 6.34
CA LEU A 61 9.66 -4.79 5.04
C LEU A 61 9.22 -5.72 3.90
N ARG A 62 9.56 -7.01 4.00
CA ARG A 62 9.21 -8.03 2.99
C ARG A 62 7.81 -8.60 3.16
N SER A 63 7.27 -8.51 4.38
CA SER A 63 6.00 -9.14 4.78
C SER A 63 4.94 -8.14 5.18
N VAL A 64 5.20 -6.84 5.12
CA VAL A 64 4.27 -5.80 5.61
C VAL A 64 2.92 -5.82 4.87
N PHE A 65 2.90 -6.36 3.65
CA PHE A 65 1.70 -6.51 2.84
C PHE A 65 1.10 -7.92 2.91
N ASP A 66 1.73 -8.85 3.65
CA ASP A 66 1.20 -10.19 3.88
C ASP A 66 -0.07 -10.14 4.75
N PRO A 67 -1.00 -11.09 4.61
CA PRO A 67 -2.23 -11.09 5.38
C PRO A 67 -1.91 -11.30 6.85
N PHE A 68 -2.62 -10.57 7.70
CA PHE A 68 -2.50 -10.69 9.15
C PHE A 68 -1.13 -10.29 9.70
N PHE A 69 -0.27 -9.69 8.87
CA PHE A 69 0.95 -9.06 9.36
C PHE A 69 0.57 -7.80 10.14
N VAL A 70 1.03 -7.71 11.39
CA VAL A 70 0.87 -6.53 12.25
C VAL A 70 2.24 -5.89 12.48
N ARG A 71 2.29 -4.56 12.42
CA ARG A 71 3.55 -3.80 12.59
C ARG A 71 3.95 -3.64 14.06
N ASN A 72 2.97 -3.79 14.94
CA ASN A 72 3.09 -3.64 16.37
C ASN A 72 2.27 -4.75 17.06
N ASP A 73 2.45 -4.91 18.37
CA ASP A 73 1.71 -5.92 19.15
C ASP A 73 0.31 -5.42 19.57
N ASN A 74 -0.31 -4.49 18.83
CA ASN A 74 -1.64 -3.98 19.16
C ASN A 74 -2.69 -5.07 18.89
N PRO A 75 -3.39 -5.58 19.92
CA PRO A 75 -4.36 -6.66 19.75
C PRO A 75 -5.62 -6.24 18.96
N GLN A 76 -5.78 -4.96 18.65
CA GLN A 76 -6.88 -4.45 17.81
C GLN A 76 -6.51 -4.42 16.32
N GLU A 77 -5.23 -4.56 15.98
CA GLU A 77 -4.80 -4.68 14.59
C GLU A 77 -4.92 -6.13 14.13
N PHE A 78 -5.67 -6.33 13.05
CA PHE A 78 -5.79 -7.64 12.40
C PHE A 78 -4.83 -7.81 11.22
N GLY A 79 -4.02 -6.81 10.90
CA GLY A 79 -3.06 -6.86 9.78
C GLY A 79 -3.73 -6.97 8.40
N ILE A 80 -4.86 -6.29 8.21
CA ILE A 80 -5.66 -6.35 6.96
C ILE A 80 -5.44 -5.11 6.09
N ASN A 81 -5.20 -3.94 6.70
CA ASN A 81 -5.21 -2.65 6.01
C ASN A 81 -4.17 -2.59 4.89
N LEU A 82 -2.89 -2.81 5.18
CA LEU A 82 -1.82 -2.72 4.19
C LEU A 82 -1.92 -3.78 3.09
N MET A 83 -2.38 -4.97 3.42
CA MET A 83 -2.70 -6.00 2.42
C MET A 83 -3.81 -5.52 1.46
N VAL A 84 -4.87 -4.90 1.98
CA VAL A 84 -5.92 -4.31 1.13
C VAL A 84 -5.37 -3.15 0.30
N CYS A 85 -4.52 -2.29 0.87
CA CYS A 85 -3.84 -1.23 0.12
C CYS A 85 -3.07 -1.80 -1.07
N TYR A 86 -2.31 -2.88 -0.86
CA TYR A 86 -1.60 -3.58 -1.92
C TYR A 86 -2.54 -4.05 -3.03
N PHE A 87 -3.65 -4.69 -2.67
CA PHE A 87 -4.65 -5.15 -3.62
C PHE A 87 -5.27 -4.02 -4.42
N LEU A 88 -5.67 -2.94 -3.75
CA LEU A 88 -6.27 -1.77 -4.39
C LEU A 88 -5.29 -1.13 -5.36
N VAL A 89 -4.02 -0.95 -4.97
CA VAL A 89 -2.97 -0.41 -5.84
C VAL A 89 -2.75 -1.31 -7.05
N TYR A 90 -2.67 -2.63 -6.84
CA TYR A 90 -2.51 -3.61 -7.91
C TYR A 90 -3.66 -3.57 -8.92
N HIS A 91 -4.92 -3.54 -8.45
CA HIS A 91 -6.11 -3.49 -9.32
C HIS A 91 -6.22 -2.18 -10.11
N HIS A 92 -5.57 -1.12 -9.64
CA HIS A 92 -5.43 0.14 -10.36
C HIS A 92 -4.23 0.16 -11.32
N GLY A 93 -3.53 -0.95 -11.50
CA GLY A 93 -2.34 -1.04 -12.34
C GLY A 93 -1.13 -0.31 -11.76
N GLY A 94 -1.11 -0.06 -10.45
CA GLY A 94 -0.03 0.62 -9.76
C GLY A 94 1.01 -0.31 -9.14
N THR A 95 1.95 0.30 -8.40
CA THR A 95 2.87 -0.37 -7.47
C THR A 95 2.79 0.28 -6.11
N ILE A 96 2.91 -0.50 -5.05
CA ILE A 96 3.19 -0.01 -3.70
C ILE A 96 4.49 -0.64 -3.20
N LYS A 97 5.30 0.14 -2.50
CA LYS A 97 6.53 -0.32 -1.83
C LYS A 97 6.64 0.37 -0.48
N VAL A 98 7.37 -0.26 0.43
CA VAL A 98 7.77 0.36 1.71
C VAL A 98 9.29 0.28 1.85
N GLN A 99 9.87 1.28 2.48
CA GLN A 99 11.26 1.31 2.92
C GLN A 99 11.39 2.14 4.20
N ASN A 100 12.43 1.92 4.99
CA ASN A 100 12.75 2.85 6.08
C ASN A 100 13.40 4.11 5.53
N GLN A 101 13.16 5.24 6.18
CA GLN A 101 13.91 6.47 5.94
C GLN A 101 15.25 6.43 6.70
N GLU A 102 16.26 7.13 6.18
CA GLU A 102 17.54 7.28 6.87
C GLU A 102 17.34 7.96 8.23
N GLY A 103 17.65 7.24 9.31
CA GLY A 103 17.56 7.72 10.69
C GLY A 103 16.33 7.20 11.45
N HIS A 104 15.12 7.45 10.96
CA HIS A 104 13.87 6.98 11.58
C HIS A 104 12.69 7.03 10.59
N GLY A 105 11.63 6.25 10.84
CA GLY A 105 10.37 6.26 10.08
C GLY A 105 10.32 5.29 8.91
N ALA A 106 9.12 5.11 8.36
CA ALA A 106 8.89 4.39 7.10
C ALA A 106 8.38 5.32 6.00
N VAL A 107 8.56 4.90 4.76
CA VAL A 107 8.09 5.58 3.55
C VAL A 107 7.38 4.59 2.67
N PHE A 108 6.08 4.81 2.49
CA PHE A 108 5.24 4.09 1.54
C PHE A 108 5.21 4.86 0.23
N THR A 109 5.66 4.21 -0.85
CA THR A 109 5.69 4.78 -2.19
C THR A 109 4.68 4.07 -3.06
N LEU A 110 3.64 4.79 -3.48
CA LEU A 110 2.61 4.31 -4.39
C LEU A 110 2.80 4.98 -5.75
N THR A 111 2.72 4.22 -6.84
CA THR A 111 2.85 4.76 -8.20
C THR A 111 1.72 4.24 -9.07
N PHE A 112 1.08 5.14 -9.81
CA PHE A 112 -0.03 4.84 -10.70
C PHE A 112 0.23 5.43 -12.08
N ALA A 113 -0.10 4.70 -13.14
CA ALA A 113 -0.14 5.26 -14.49
C ALA A 113 -1.43 6.05 -14.68
N THR A 114 -1.37 7.22 -15.33
CA THR A 114 -2.58 7.99 -15.69
C THR A 114 -3.38 7.30 -16.79
N ASN A 115 -2.75 6.39 -17.54
CA ASN A 115 -3.38 5.50 -18.50
C ASN A 115 -3.02 4.05 -18.15
N PRO A 116 -3.77 3.38 -17.26
CA PRO A 116 -3.41 2.05 -16.80
C PRO A 116 -3.55 1.04 -17.94
N GLN A 117 -2.43 0.48 -18.39
CA GLN A 117 -2.38 -0.75 -19.18
C GLN A 117 -2.53 -1.95 -18.23
N ILE A 118 -3.09 -3.06 -18.72
CA ILE A 118 -3.17 -4.31 -17.94
C ILE A 118 -1.74 -4.72 -17.59
N ARG A 119 -1.43 -4.73 -16.29
CA ARG A 119 -0.13 -5.16 -15.78
C ARG A 119 -0.09 -6.69 -15.68
N THR A 120 0.98 -7.28 -16.20
CA THR A 120 1.37 -8.64 -15.84
C THR A 120 2.04 -8.62 -14.47
N PRO A 121 1.62 -9.47 -13.52
CA PRO A 121 2.28 -9.57 -12.22
C PRO A 121 3.74 -9.99 -12.38
N ASN A 122 4.60 -9.41 -11.57
CA ASN A 122 6.01 -9.76 -11.47
C ASN A 122 6.21 -11.13 -10.76
N ALA A 123 7.45 -11.60 -10.65
CA ALA A 123 7.74 -12.93 -10.08
C ALA A 123 7.25 -13.08 -8.62
N ASP A 124 7.44 -12.05 -7.80
CA ASP A 124 7.03 -12.06 -6.39
C ASP A 124 5.49 -11.99 -6.26
N GLU A 125 4.86 -11.17 -7.10
CA GLU A 125 3.40 -11.05 -7.22
C GLU A 125 2.72 -12.35 -7.69
N LYS A 126 3.39 -13.12 -8.55
CA LYS A 126 2.83 -14.37 -9.11
C LYS A 126 2.64 -15.47 -8.08
N ASP A 127 3.43 -15.51 -7.01
CA ASP A 127 3.27 -16.50 -5.94
C ASP A 127 2.33 -16.01 -4.83
N PHE A 128 2.32 -14.70 -4.60
CA PHE A 128 1.53 -14.03 -3.57
C PHE A 128 0.05 -13.88 -3.96
N LEU A 129 -0.23 -13.33 -5.15
CA LEU A 129 -1.59 -12.99 -5.58
C LEU A 129 -2.52 -14.19 -5.70
N PRO A 130 -2.11 -15.36 -6.25
CA PRO A 130 -3.02 -16.51 -6.30
C PRO A 130 -3.40 -17.03 -4.92
N ARG A 131 -2.47 -17.00 -3.96
CA ARG A 131 -2.74 -17.43 -2.57
C ARG A 131 -3.72 -16.50 -1.87
N MET A 132 -3.64 -15.21 -2.19
CA MET A 132 -4.59 -14.19 -1.73
C MET A 132 -5.96 -14.39 -2.38
N LEU A 133 -5.99 -14.45 -3.71
CA LEU A 133 -7.19 -14.48 -4.55
C LEU A 133 -7.98 -15.79 -4.47
N LEU A 134 -7.52 -16.80 -3.72
CA LEU A 134 -8.22 -18.07 -3.48
C LEU A 134 -9.65 -17.88 -2.94
N ASN A 135 -10.02 -16.68 -2.48
CA ASN A 135 -11.40 -16.38 -2.10
C ASN A 135 -11.85 -14.97 -2.54
N GLU A 136 -11.90 -14.69 -3.84
CA GLU A 136 -12.42 -13.43 -4.42
C GLU A 136 -13.74 -12.96 -3.77
N LYS A 137 -14.67 -13.88 -3.46
CA LYS A 137 -15.94 -13.55 -2.77
C LYS A 137 -15.77 -13.05 -1.34
N LEU A 138 -14.76 -13.53 -0.61
CA LEU A 138 -14.43 -13.02 0.72
C LEU A 138 -13.87 -11.61 0.62
N TRP A 139 -13.06 -11.34 -0.41
CA TRP A 139 -12.49 -10.03 -0.67
C TRP A 139 -13.53 -9.00 -1.09
N GLU A 140 -14.45 -9.36 -1.98
CA GLU A 140 -15.58 -8.47 -2.33
C GLU A 140 -16.42 -8.11 -1.10
N LYS A 141 -16.65 -9.06 -0.19
CA LYS A 141 -17.38 -8.79 1.06
C LYS A 141 -16.61 -7.89 2.02
N LEU A 142 -15.30 -8.08 2.14
CA LEU A 142 -14.44 -7.23 2.98
C LEU A 142 -14.36 -5.80 2.42
N LEU A 143 -14.24 -5.65 1.10
CA LEU A 143 -14.17 -4.36 0.42
C LEU A 143 -15.52 -3.63 0.37
N ALA A 144 -16.64 -4.36 0.36
CA ALA A 144 -17.99 -3.81 0.37
C ALA A 144 -18.48 -3.39 1.77
N GLY A 145 -17.74 -3.72 2.82
CA GLY A 145 -18.08 -3.41 4.21
C GLY A 145 -17.35 -2.16 4.72
N SER A 146 -17.72 -0.98 4.23
CA SER A 146 -17.39 0.34 4.81
C SER A 146 -18.37 1.38 4.31
#